data_AF-A0A6V8PMG1-F1
#
_entry.id   AF-A0A6V8PMG1-F1
#
_cell.length_a   1.000
_cell.length_b   1.000
_cell.length_c   1.000
_cell.angle_alpha   90.00
_cell.angle_beta   90.00
_cell.angle_gamma   90.00
#
_symmetry.space_group_name_H-M   'P 1'
#
loop_
_entity.id
_entity.type
_entity.pdbx_description
1 polymer ?
#
loop_
_entity_poly.entity_id
_entity_poly.type
_entity_poly.pdbx_seq_one_letter_code
_entity_poly.pdbx_strand_id
1 'polypeptide(L)'
;RISRQWFLRMKPLAGPAVEAVREGRIEFIPSPWAKVYFDWMQNIRDWCISRQIWWGHRIPAWYCRRCGQEIVTVDDPQVCPGCSSEELHQEDDVLDTWFSSALWPFSTLGWPDDTEDLRYFYPTDVLVTGHDIIFFWVARMIMAGLYAVGDVPFHQVFINPLVSDIQGQKMSKSRGNVIDPLDVIGKCGTDALRFTISFLTTPGRDVLLGEERIEGMRNFANKIWNASRFILMNVGDGKDLTFSVRDFDLN
;
A
#
# COMPACT_ATOMS: atom_id res chain seq x y z
N ARG A 1 -24.57 -18.67 8.81
CA ARG A 1 -25.03 -18.15 10.11
C ARG A 1 -25.34 -16.67 9.92
N ILE A 2 -26.46 -16.17 10.44
CA ILE A 2 -26.84 -14.75 10.36
C ILE A 2 -26.53 -14.11 11.72
N SER A 3 -25.91 -12.93 11.72
CA SER A 3 -25.64 -12.12 12.91
C SER A 3 -25.79 -10.63 12.57
N ARG A 4 -26.06 -9.79 13.57
CA ARG A 4 -26.02 -8.33 13.45
C ARG A 4 -24.56 -7.89 13.30
N GLN A 5 -24.28 -7.02 12.33
CA GLN A 5 -22.95 -6.54 11.98
C GLN A 5 -23.05 -5.11 11.43
N TRP A 6 -21.93 -4.39 11.43
CA TRP A 6 -21.81 -3.08 10.82
C TRP A 6 -21.42 -3.20 9.35
N PHE A 7 -22.20 -2.57 8.49
CA PHE A 7 -21.97 -2.57 7.04
C PHE A 7 -21.82 -1.16 6.51
N LEU A 8 -20.81 -0.95 5.66
CA LEU A 8 -20.67 0.26 4.86
C LEU A 8 -21.32 0.04 3.49
N ARG A 9 -22.25 0.93 3.14
CA ARG A 9 -22.93 0.89 1.84
C ARG A 9 -21.96 1.32 0.73
N MET A 10 -21.54 0.38 -0.12
CA MET A 10 -20.41 0.63 -1.02
C MET A 10 -20.80 1.29 -2.34
N LYS A 11 -22.03 1.06 -2.84
CA LYS A 11 -22.45 1.56 -4.16
C LYS A 11 -22.26 3.07 -4.37
N PRO A 12 -22.61 3.95 -3.40
CA PRO A 12 -22.42 5.40 -3.56
C PRO A 12 -20.94 5.82 -3.63
N LEU A 13 -20.05 5.06 -2.96
CA LEU A 13 -18.61 5.32 -2.95
C LEU A 13 -17.93 4.82 -4.23
N ALA A 14 -18.41 3.69 -4.75
CA ALA A 14 -17.80 3.03 -5.89
C ALA A 14 -17.92 3.81 -7.21
N GLY A 15 -19.04 4.49 -7.44
CA GLY A 15 -19.27 5.27 -8.66
C GLY A 15 -18.21 6.35 -8.90
N PRO A 16 -18.04 7.31 -7.98
CA PRO A 16 -17.01 8.35 -8.09
C PRO A 16 -15.58 7.78 -8.25
N ALA A 17 -15.29 6.67 -7.57
CA ALA A 17 -13.99 5.99 -7.67
C ALA A 17 -13.76 5.34 -9.04
N VAL A 18 -14.81 4.84 -9.70
CA VAL A 18 -14.73 4.32 -11.07
C VAL A 18 -14.50 5.46 -12.07
N GLU A 19 -15.24 6.56 -11.92
CA GLU A 19 -15.08 7.71 -12.81
C GLU A 19 -13.71 8.36 -12.69
N ALA A 20 -13.13 8.46 -11.48
CA ALA A 20 -11.77 8.98 -11.29
C ALA A 20 -10.72 8.26 -12.14
N VAL A 21 -10.81 6.93 -12.24
CA VAL A 21 -9.91 6.12 -13.08
C VAL A 21 -10.27 6.24 -14.56
N ARG A 22 -11.57 6.28 -14.90
CA ARG A 22 -12.03 6.39 -16.30
C ARG A 22 -11.67 7.75 -16.93
N GLU A 23 -11.69 8.81 -16.15
CA GLU A 23 -11.32 10.18 -16.55
C GLU A 23 -9.80 10.38 -16.64
N GLY A 24 -9.00 9.40 -16.19
CA GLY A 24 -7.54 9.48 -16.18
C GLY A 24 -6.96 10.30 -15.02
N ARG A 25 -7.75 10.64 -14.00
CA ARG A 25 -7.23 11.25 -12.76
C ARG A 25 -6.37 10.26 -11.95
N ILE A 26 -6.59 8.96 -12.17
CA ILE A 26 -5.78 7.88 -11.62
C ILE A 26 -5.39 6.92 -12.75
N GLU A 27 -4.10 6.74 -12.98
CA GLU A 27 -3.56 5.82 -13.98
C GLU A 27 -3.07 4.52 -13.33
N PHE A 28 -3.53 3.36 -13.82
CA PHE A 28 -2.97 2.07 -13.43
C PHE A 28 -1.82 1.68 -14.36
N ILE A 29 -0.69 1.29 -13.79
CA ILE A 29 0.51 0.87 -14.50
C ILE A 29 0.89 -0.53 -14.01
N PRO A 30 0.88 -1.57 -14.86
CA PRO A 30 0.44 -1.56 -16.26
C PRO A 30 -1.08 -1.37 -16.44
N SER A 31 -1.48 -0.80 -17.58
CA SER A 31 -2.88 -0.47 -17.89
C SER A 31 -3.90 -1.63 -17.83
N PRO A 32 -3.55 -2.92 -18.07
CA PRO A 32 -4.51 -4.02 -17.90
C PRO A 32 -5.10 -4.14 -16.49
N TRP A 33 -4.41 -3.66 -15.44
CA TRP A 33 -4.94 -3.71 -14.07
C TRP A 33 -6.13 -2.79 -13.85
N ALA A 34 -6.32 -1.76 -14.67
CA ALA A 34 -7.53 -0.94 -14.63
C ALA A 34 -8.79 -1.79 -14.92
N LYS A 35 -8.70 -2.76 -15.83
CA LYS A 35 -9.82 -3.67 -16.13
C LYS A 35 -10.20 -4.50 -14.90
N VAL A 36 -9.20 -5.06 -14.23
CA VAL A 36 -9.39 -5.86 -13.00
C VAL A 36 -10.05 -5.01 -11.91
N TYR A 37 -9.59 -3.77 -11.75
CA TYR A 37 -10.22 -2.78 -10.87
C TYR A 37 -11.70 -2.57 -11.24
N PHE A 38 -12.01 -2.25 -12.50
CA PHE A 38 -13.40 -2.00 -12.94
C PHE A 38 -14.32 -3.20 -12.73
N ASP A 39 -13.87 -4.41 -13.07
CA ASP A 39 -14.67 -5.64 -12.94
C ASP A 39 -15.12 -5.85 -11.48
N TRP A 40 -14.27 -5.52 -10.51
CA TRP A 40 -14.62 -5.62 -9.10
C TRP A 40 -15.51 -4.48 -8.63
N MET A 41 -15.22 -3.24 -9.02
CA MET A 41 -16.04 -2.08 -8.63
C MET A 41 -17.47 -2.20 -9.13
N GLN A 42 -17.70 -2.80 -10.31
CA GLN A 42 -19.03 -3.05 -10.85
C GLN A 42 -19.85 -4.06 -10.02
N ASN A 43 -19.18 -5.04 -9.43
CA ASN A 43 -19.81 -6.13 -8.67
C ASN A 43 -19.74 -5.93 -7.15
N ILE A 44 -19.34 -4.73 -6.71
CA ILE A 44 -19.10 -4.43 -5.31
C ILE A 44 -20.37 -4.60 -4.46
N ARG A 45 -20.20 -5.23 -3.30
CA ARG A 45 -21.24 -5.40 -2.28
C ARG A 45 -20.93 -4.55 -1.07
N ASP A 46 -21.94 -4.34 -0.24
CA ASP A 46 -21.79 -3.66 1.03
C ASP A 46 -20.75 -4.39 1.89
N TRP A 47 -19.85 -3.61 2.48
CA TRP A 47 -18.68 -4.12 3.17
C TRP A 47 -19.00 -4.29 4.64
N CYS A 48 -18.90 -5.52 5.15
CA CYS A 48 -18.94 -5.78 6.58
C CYS A 48 -17.65 -5.22 7.23
N ILE A 49 -17.77 -4.13 7.98
CA ILE A 49 -16.66 -3.42 8.61
C ILE A 49 -16.42 -3.84 10.06
N SER A 50 -17.34 -4.58 10.69
CA SER A 50 -17.16 -5.10 12.05
C SER A 50 -16.43 -6.44 12.09
N ARG A 51 -15.62 -6.65 13.14
CA ARG A 51 -14.87 -7.89 13.39
C ARG A 51 -14.96 -8.26 14.88
N GLN A 52 -15.24 -9.53 15.16
CA GLN A 52 -15.27 -10.11 16.51
C GLN A 52 -13.88 -10.60 16.91
N ILE A 53 -12.91 -9.69 16.93
CA ILE A 53 -11.51 -9.96 17.29
C ILE A 53 -11.03 -8.91 18.29
N TRP A 54 -9.93 -9.22 18.99
CA TRP A 54 -9.41 -8.36 20.05
C TRP A 54 -8.55 -7.20 19.53
N TRP A 55 -7.97 -7.35 18.33
CA TRP A 55 -7.06 -6.37 17.75
C TRP A 55 -7.75 -5.53 16.68
N GLY A 56 -7.85 -4.22 16.92
CA GLY A 56 -8.41 -3.25 15.99
C GLY A 56 -8.92 -2.01 16.72
N HIS A 57 -9.37 -1.02 15.95
CA HIS A 57 -10.01 0.16 16.52
C HIS A 57 -11.44 -0.19 16.92
N ARG A 58 -11.82 0.03 18.18
CA ARG A 58 -13.22 -0.19 18.61
C ARG A 58 -14.16 0.68 17.80
N ILE A 59 -15.29 0.12 17.38
CA ILE A 59 -16.31 0.89 16.67
C ILE A 59 -16.84 1.97 17.63
N PRO A 60 -16.90 3.25 17.24
CA PRO A 60 -17.35 4.35 18.11
C PRO A 60 -18.89 4.40 18.19
N ALA A 61 -19.50 3.24 18.42
CA ALA A 61 -20.92 3.07 18.64
C ALA A 61 -21.16 2.64 20.09
N TRP A 62 -22.22 3.16 20.68
CA TRP A 62 -22.62 2.92 22.06
C TRP A 62 -24.10 2.57 22.09
N TYR A 63 -24.49 1.79 23.09
CA TYR A 63 -25.85 1.36 23.29
C TYR A 63 -26.29 1.67 24.71
N CYS A 64 -27.44 2.33 24.86
CA CYS A 64 -28.03 2.58 26.17
C CYS A 64 -28.73 1.32 26.68
N ARG A 65 -28.36 0.83 27.88
CA ARG A 65 -28.98 -0.35 28.49
C ARG A 65 -30.42 -0.11 28.95
N ARG A 66 -30.76 1.14 29.27
CA ARG A 66 -32.10 1.51 29.76
C ARG A 66 -33.15 1.58 28.66
N CYS A 67 -32.85 2.25 27.55
CA CYS A 67 -33.82 2.48 26.47
C CYS A 67 -33.46 1.81 25.14
N GLY A 68 -32.30 1.14 25.04
CA GLY A 68 -31.86 0.42 23.85
C GLY A 68 -31.38 1.31 22.69
N GLN A 69 -31.24 2.62 22.90
CA GLN A 69 -30.81 3.54 21.85
C GLN A 69 -29.36 3.27 21.42
N GLU A 70 -29.14 3.19 20.11
CA GLU A 70 -27.82 3.19 19.47
C GLU A 70 -27.34 4.64 19.28
N ILE A 71 -26.07 4.89 19.62
CA ILE A 71 -25.46 6.21 19.70
C ILE A 71 -24.11 6.12 18.98
N VAL A 72 -23.88 6.93 17.95
CA VAL A 72 -22.60 6.99 17.23
C VAL A 72 -22.06 8.41 17.35
N THR A 73 -20.84 8.54 17.86
CA THR A 73 -20.25 9.84 18.21
C THR A 73 -18.72 9.76 18.12
N VAL A 74 -18.07 10.89 17.88
CA VAL A 74 -16.60 10.99 17.86
C VAL A 74 -16.05 10.93 19.29
N ASP A 75 -16.67 11.69 20.20
CA ASP A 75 -16.31 11.72 21.62
C ASP A 75 -17.17 10.75 22.43
N ASP A 76 -16.57 10.16 23.47
CA ASP A 76 -17.23 9.21 24.34
C ASP A 76 -18.46 9.85 25.05
N PRO A 77 -19.68 9.34 24.79
CA PRO A 77 -20.88 9.90 25.36
C PRO A 77 -20.94 9.59 26.86
N GLN A 78 -21.27 10.59 27.68
CA GLN A 78 -21.45 10.40 29.12
C GLN A 78 -22.88 10.01 29.50
N VAL A 79 -23.86 10.43 28.68
CA VAL A 79 -25.29 10.16 28.91
C VAL A 79 -26.00 9.81 27.61
N CYS A 80 -27.04 9.00 27.70
CA CYS A 80 -27.92 8.67 26.58
C CYS A 80 -28.70 9.92 26.12
N PRO A 81 -28.66 10.31 24.85
CA PRO A 81 -29.37 11.49 24.36
C PRO A 81 -30.90 11.33 24.37
N GLY A 82 -31.43 10.11 24.37
CA GLY A 82 -32.88 9.87 24.40
C GLY A 82 -33.49 9.74 25.79
N CYS A 83 -32.74 9.26 26.80
CA CYS A 83 -33.28 9.04 28.15
C CYS A 83 -32.42 9.55 29.32
N SER A 84 -31.31 10.24 29.03
CA SER A 84 -30.37 10.81 30.02
C SER A 84 -29.76 9.81 31.00
N SER A 85 -29.82 8.50 30.71
CA SER A 85 -29.17 7.47 31.51
C SER A 85 -27.67 7.41 31.23
N GLU A 86 -26.87 7.20 32.28
CA GLU A 86 -25.42 6.95 32.23
C GLU A 86 -25.09 5.47 31.93
N GLU A 87 -26.09 4.58 31.85
CA GLU A 87 -25.90 3.15 31.59
C GLU A 87 -25.64 2.88 30.10
N LEU A 88 -24.47 3.30 29.63
CA LEU A 88 -23.99 3.11 28.28
C LEU A 88 -22.99 1.95 28.21
N HIS A 89 -22.99 1.23 27.09
CA HIS A 89 -21.93 0.28 26.76
C HIS A 89 -21.50 0.48 25.32
N GLN A 90 -20.19 0.60 25.10
CA GLN A 90 -19.62 0.69 23.77
C GLN A 90 -19.70 -0.66 23.07
N GLU A 91 -19.82 -0.63 21.74
CA GLU A 91 -19.68 -1.79 20.86
C GLU A 91 -18.38 -2.56 21.16
N ASP A 92 -18.49 -3.88 21.23
CA ASP A 92 -17.37 -4.77 21.51
C ASP A 92 -16.62 -5.15 20.23
N ASP A 93 -17.28 -5.06 19.08
CA ASP A 93 -16.67 -5.25 17.77
C ASP A 93 -15.62 -4.16 17.46
N VAL A 94 -14.58 -4.58 16.75
CA VAL A 94 -13.57 -3.67 16.20
C VAL A 94 -13.75 -3.49 14.69
N LEU A 95 -13.21 -2.41 14.16
CA LEU A 95 -13.15 -2.13 12.72
C LEU A 95 -12.20 -3.09 12.01
N ASP A 96 -12.58 -3.49 10.80
CA ASP A 96 -11.76 -4.24 9.85
C ASP A 96 -10.42 -3.52 9.63
N THR A 97 -9.30 -4.25 9.58
CA THR A 97 -7.97 -3.66 9.35
C THR A 97 -7.93 -2.86 8.05
N TRP A 98 -8.66 -3.30 7.02
CA TRP A 98 -8.76 -2.58 5.76
C TRP A 98 -9.50 -1.24 5.89
N PHE A 99 -10.30 -1.03 6.94
CA PHE A 99 -10.97 0.24 7.21
C PHE A 99 -9.97 1.33 7.59
N SER A 100 -9.05 1.04 8.52
CA SER A 100 -7.98 1.99 8.85
C SER A 100 -6.96 2.11 7.72
N SER A 101 -6.57 1.01 7.07
CA SER A 101 -5.63 1.06 5.94
C SER A 101 -6.16 1.86 4.75
N ALA A 102 -7.48 1.97 4.58
CA ALA A 102 -8.09 2.81 3.54
C ALA A 102 -7.84 4.30 3.76
N LEU A 103 -7.55 4.73 4.99
CA LEU A 103 -7.33 6.13 5.35
C LEU A 103 -5.87 6.57 5.17
N TRP A 104 -4.97 5.62 4.89
CA TRP A 104 -3.52 5.81 4.85
C TRP A 104 -3.04 7.06 4.08
N PRO A 105 -3.56 7.37 2.87
CA PRO A 105 -3.01 8.48 2.05
C PRO A 105 -3.15 9.86 2.67
N PHE A 106 -4.06 10.03 3.64
CA PHE A 106 -4.34 11.32 4.27
C PHE A 106 -4.19 11.27 5.80
N SER A 107 -4.44 10.13 6.44
CA SER A 107 -4.24 10.00 7.89
C SER A 107 -2.77 10.11 8.29
N THR A 108 -1.85 9.72 7.41
CA THR A 108 -0.40 9.86 7.63
C THR A 108 0.07 11.31 7.52
N LEU A 109 -0.73 12.17 6.89
CA LEU A 109 -0.46 13.59 6.69
C LEU A 109 -1.15 14.45 7.76
N GLY A 110 -1.81 13.83 8.76
CA GLY A 110 -2.45 14.54 9.88
C GLY A 110 -3.94 14.82 9.71
N TRP A 111 -4.60 14.30 8.68
CA TRP A 111 -6.07 14.28 8.64
C TRP A 111 -6.61 13.54 9.88
N PRO A 112 -7.66 14.03 10.56
CA PRO A 112 -8.68 14.97 10.07
C PRO A 112 -8.35 16.46 10.17
N ASP A 113 -7.20 16.84 10.71
CA ASP A 113 -6.80 18.24 10.80
C ASP A 113 -6.28 18.78 9.46
N ASP A 114 -6.43 20.09 9.24
CA ASP A 114 -5.91 20.79 8.04
C ASP A 114 -4.44 21.19 8.23
N THR A 115 -3.55 20.22 8.05
CA THR A 115 -2.11 20.36 8.23
C THR A 115 -1.40 20.90 6.97
N GLU A 116 -0.18 21.41 7.15
CA GLU A 116 0.68 21.80 6.03
C GLU A 116 1.05 20.61 5.13
N ASP A 117 1.38 19.47 5.73
CA ASP A 117 1.71 18.25 5.00
C ASP A 117 0.53 17.74 4.16
N LEU A 118 -0.69 17.78 4.68
CA LEU A 118 -1.87 17.38 3.93
C LEU A 118 -2.07 18.27 2.69
N ARG A 119 -1.93 19.59 2.83
CA ARG A 119 -2.06 20.53 1.71
C ARG A 119 -0.93 20.42 0.68
N TYR A 120 0.27 20.04 1.11
CA TYR A 120 1.44 19.98 0.22
C TYR A 120 1.58 18.61 -0.48
N PHE A 121 1.35 17.51 0.22
CA PHE A 121 1.62 16.14 -0.28
C PHE A 121 0.40 15.37 -0.77
N TYR A 122 -0.83 15.92 -0.64
CA TYR A 122 -2.05 15.30 -1.14
C TYR A 122 -2.60 16.07 -2.35
N PRO A 123 -2.93 15.41 -3.47
CA PRO A 123 -2.75 13.97 -3.77
C PRO A 123 -1.29 13.54 -3.91
N THR A 124 -0.99 12.27 -3.60
CA THR A 124 0.36 11.70 -3.80
C THR A 124 0.62 11.33 -5.27
N ASP A 125 1.88 11.19 -5.69
CA ASP A 125 2.16 10.91 -7.11
C ASP A 125 1.97 9.44 -7.50
N VAL A 126 2.62 8.52 -6.79
CA VAL A 126 2.67 7.10 -7.17
C VAL A 126 2.45 6.20 -5.97
N LEU A 127 1.40 5.38 -6.02
CA LEU A 127 1.22 4.24 -5.13
C LEU A 127 1.89 3.00 -5.74
N VAL A 128 2.88 2.42 -5.06
CA VAL A 128 3.53 1.18 -5.46
C VAL A 128 3.00 0.02 -4.62
N THR A 129 2.43 -1.01 -5.25
CA THR A 129 1.90 -2.19 -4.53
C THR A 129 1.78 -3.43 -5.42
N GLY A 130 1.63 -4.61 -4.78
CA GLY A 130 1.27 -5.84 -5.46
C GLY A 130 -0.19 -5.90 -5.89
N HIS A 131 -0.47 -6.72 -6.90
CA HIS A 131 -1.82 -6.86 -7.47
C HIS A 131 -2.82 -7.59 -6.55
N ASP A 132 -2.34 -8.32 -5.54
CA ASP A 132 -3.17 -9.11 -4.63
C ASP A 132 -4.03 -8.27 -3.67
N ILE A 133 -3.72 -6.98 -3.53
CA ILE A 133 -4.44 -6.05 -2.64
C ILE A 133 -5.07 -4.85 -3.36
N ILE A 134 -5.23 -4.91 -4.70
CA ILE A 134 -5.93 -3.87 -5.47
C ILE A 134 -7.32 -3.60 -4.88
N PHE A 135 -8.07 -4.65 -4.57
CA PHE A 135 -9.44 -4.53 -4.07
C PHE A 135 -9.52 -4.16 -2.59
N PHE A 136 -8.65 -4.77 -1.79
CA PHE A 136 -8.67 -4.61 -0.34
C PHE A 136 -8.08 -3.28 0.10
N TRP A 137 -7.15 -2.71 -0.68
CA TRP A 137 -6.42 -1.51 -0.31
C TRP A 137 -6.58 -0.38 -1.32
N VAL A 138 -6.11 -0.56 -2.56
CA VAL A 138 -6.09 0.51 -3.58
C VAL A 138 -7.50 1.09 -3.79
N ALA A 139 -8.46 0.24 -4.09
CA ALA A 139 -9.85 0.66 -4.30
C ALA A 139 -10.46 1.33 -3.07
N ARG A 140 -10.13 0.83 -1.87
CA ARG A 140 -10.61 1.41 -0.60
C ARG A 140 -10.03 2.80 -0.36
N MET A 141 -8.74 3.00 -0.65
CA MET A 141 -8.10 4.31 -0.57
C MET A 141 -8.71 5.31 -1.55
N ILE A 142 -8.99 4.90 -2.80
CA ILE A 142 -9.63 5.78 -3.78
C ILE A 142 -11.01 6.24 -3.29
N MET A 143 -11.83 5.29 -2.82
CA MET A 143 -13.15 5.59 -2.27
C MET A 143 -13.08 6.48 -1.03
N ALA A 144 -12.14 6.21 -0.12
CA ALA A 144 -11.99 6.96 1.12
C ALA A 144 -11.47 8.38 0.88
N GLY A 145 -10.48 8.56 0.01
CA GLY A 145 -9.94 9.88 -0.35
C GLY A 145 -11.00 10.79 -0.96
N LEU A 146 -11.73 10.27 -1.96
CA LEU A 146 -12.81 11.02 -2.62
C LEU A 146 -13.95 11.36 -1.67
N TYR A 147 -14.23 10.51 -0.67
CA TYR A 147 -15.29 10.74 0.31
C TYR A 147 -14.87 11.70 1.44
N ALA A 148 -13.70 11.50 2.03
CA ALA A 148 -13.27 12.18 3.24
C ALA A 148 -12.52 13.49 2.97
N VAL A 149 -11.74 13.55 1.88
CA VAL A 149 -10.90 14.70 1.53
C VAL A 149 -11.47 15.45 0.30
N GLY A 150 -12.10 14.71 -0.62
CA GLY A 150 -12.75 15.29 -1.81
C GLY A 150 -11.89 15.24 -3.07
N ASP A 151 -10.74 14.58 -3.04
CA ASP A 151 -9.87 14.38 -4.20
C ASP A 151 -9.33 12.93 -4.27
N VAL A 152 -8.62 12.58 -5.34
CA VAL A 152 -7.97 11.28 -5.49
C VAL A 152 -6.82 11.15 -4.50
N PRO A 153 -6.53 9.95 -3.96
CA PRO A 153 -5.40 9.76 -3.05
C PRO A 153 -4.03 9.75 -3.75
N PHE A 154 -3.99 9.39 -5.03
CA PHE A 154 -2.78 9.27 -5.83
C PHE A 154 -3.07 9.43 -7.32
N HIS A 155 -2.11 9.95 -8.08
CA HIS A 155 -2.21 10.09 -9.55
C HIS A 155 -1.92 8.79 -10.29
N GLN A 156 -1.00 7.96 -9.80
CA GLN A 156 -0.60 6.71 -10.46
C GLN A 156 -0.60 5.53 -9.47
N VAL A 157 -1.00 4.37 -9.96
CA VAL A 157 -0.95 3.09 -9.25
C VAL A 157 -0.01 2.17 -10.01
N PHE A 158 1.22 2.02 -9.51
CA PHE A 158 2.20 1.10 -10.05
C PHE A 158 2.04 -0.28 -9.39
N ILE A 159 1.54 -1.23 -10.18
CA ILE A 159 1.34 -2.62 -9.79
C ILE A 159 2.60 -3.42 -10.11
N ASN A 160 3.41 -3.67 -9.09
CA ASN A 160 4.59 -4.52 -9.22
C ASN A 160 4.20 -6.02 -9.17
N PRO A 161 5.00 -6.90 -9.80
CA PRO A 161 4.78 -8.34 -9.71
C PRO A 161 5.06 -8.89 -8.31
N LEU A 162 4.49 -10.05 -8.01
CA LEU A 162 4.79 -10.76 -6.77
C LEU A 162 6.09 -11.55 -6.90
N VAL A 163 6.81 -11.68 -5.78
CA VAL A 163 7.99 -12.54 -5.70
C VAL A 163 7.54 -13.95 -5.37
N SER A 164 7.94 -14.90 -6.21
CA SER A 164 7.69 -16.33 -6.07
C SER A 164 9.02 -17.07 -6.03
N ASP A 165 9.00 -18.29 -5.50
CA ASP A 165 10.16 -19.18 -5.57
C ASP A 165 10.49 -19.58 -7.02
N ILE A 166 11.60 -20.30 -7.21
CA ILE A 166 12.06 -20.74 -8.53
C ILE A 166 11.10 -21.73 -9.22
N GLN A 167 10.18 -22.35 -8.47
CA GLN A 167 9.12 -23.22 -8.98
C GLN A 167 7.83 -22.45 -9.31
N GLY A 168 7.80 -21.13 -9.09
CA GLY A 168 6.65 -20.27 -9.35
C GLY A 168 5.58 -20.30 -8.25
N GLN A 169 5.89 -20.81 -7.06
CA GLN A 169 4.98 -20.77 -5.93
C GLN A 169 5.14 -19.45 -5.16
N LYS A 170 4.01 -18.82 -4.81
CA LYS A 170 4.00 -17.67 -3.89
C LYS A 170 4.80 -18.02 -2.63
N MET A 171 5.75 -17.16 -2.28
CA MET A 171 6.55 -17.30 -1.06
C MET A 171 5.65 -17.10 0.17
N SER A 172 5.69 -18.03 1.11
CA SER A 172 4.99 -17.88 2.39
C SER A 172 5.68 -18.66 3.51
N LYS A 173 5.65 -18.11 4.73
CA LYS A 173 6.24 -18.77 5.91
C LYS A 173 5.70 -20.20 6.10
N SER A 174 4.40 -20.40 5.83
CA SER A 174 3.74 -21.72 5.92
C SER A 174 4.27 -22.75 4.92
N ARG A 175 4.82 -22.33 3.78
CA ARG A 175 5.37 -23.22 2.75
C ARG A 175 6.87 -23.47 2.92
N GLY A 176 7.53 -22.72 3.80
CA GLY A 176 8.97 -22.85 4.04
C GLY A 176 9.85 -22.44 2.85
N ASN A 177 9.27 -21.79 1.83
CA ASN A 177 9.96 -21.35 0.61
C ASN A 177 10.32 -19.85 0.63
N VAL A 178 10.43 -19.27 1.83
CA VAL A 178 10.77 -17.85 2.00
C VAL A 178 12.27 -17.69 2.00
N ILE A 179 12.75 -16.74 1.20
CA ILE A 179 14.12 -16.24 1.29
C ILE A 179 14.10 -15.05 2.25
N ASP A 180 14.83 -15.13 3.37
CA ASP A 180 14.97 -14.00 4.27
C ASP A 180 15.87 -12.93 3.62
N PRO A 181 15.36 -11.69 3.40
CA PRO A 181 16.17 -10.65 2.80
C PRO A 181 17.42 -10.32 3.61
N LEU A 182 17.40 -10.44 4.94
CA LEU A 182 18.56 -10.14 5.80
C LEU A 182 19.67 -11.18 5.63
N ASP A 183 19.33 -12.45 5.50
CA ASP A 183 20.30 -13.52 5.24
C ASP A 183 20.98 -13.30 3.88
N VAL A 184 20.20 -12.94 2.86
CA VAL A 184 20.74 -12.63 1.54
C VAL A 184 21.61 -11.38 1.56
N ILE A 185 21.20 -10.33 2.27
CA ILE A 185 22.00 -9.11 2.44
C ILE A 185 23.34 -9.45 3.11
N GLY A 186 23.33 -10.29 4.15
CA GLY A 186 24.56 -10.74 4.81
C GLY A 186 25.50 -11.51 3.88
N LYS A 187 24.97 -12.33 2.97
CA LYS A 187 25.76 -13.15 2.03
C LYS A 187 26.22 -12.38 0.77
N CYS A 188 25.34 -11.54 0.22
CA CYS A 188 25.49 -10.97 -1.13
C CYS A 188 25.55 -9.43 -1.15
N GLY A 189 25.17 -8.76 -0.06
CA GLY A 189 25.08 -7.31 0.02
C GLY A 189 23.73 -6.75 -0.44
N THR A 190 23.39 -5.57 0.10
CA THR A 190 22.12 -4.87 -0.17
C THR A 190 21.93 -4.53 -1.64
N ASP A 191 22.98 -4.06 -2.32
CA ASP A 191 22.90 -3.66 -3.72
C ASP A 191 22.64 -4.85 -4.65
N ALA A 192 23.23 -6.01 -4.35
CA ALA A 192 22.97 -7.23 -5.10
C ALA A 192 21.49 -7.62 -5.04
N LEU A 193 20.88 -7.60 -3.84
CA LEU A 193 19.46 -7.90 -3.67
C LEU A 193 18.56 -6.88 -4.38
N ARG A 194 18.77 -5.58 -4.14
CA ARG A 194 17.96 -4.51 -4.74
C ARG A 194 18.04 -4.52 -6.26
N PHE A 195 19.25 -4.65 -6.80
CA PHE A 195 19.46 -4.68 -8.24
C PHE A 195 18.85 -5.94 -8.86
N THR A 196 18.96 -7.11 -8.21
CA THR A 196 18.32 -8.35 -8.68
C THR A 196 16.80 -8.19 -8.79
N ILE A 197 16.14 -7.72 -7.74
CA ILE A 197 14.68 -7.56 -7.75
C ILE A 197 14.27 -6.54 -8.82
N SER A 198 14.95 -5.40 -8.91
CA SER A 198 14.65 -4.35 -9.89
C SER A 198 14.86 -4.84 -11.33
N PHE A 199 15.94 -5.58 -11.58
CA PHE A 199 16.29 -6.12 -12.89
C PHE A 199 15.32 -7.23 -13.34
N LEU A 200 14.87 -8.07 -12.42
CA LEU A 200 13.92 -9.15 -12.72
C LEU A 200 12.47 -8.66 -12.82
N THR A 201 12.16 -7.48 -12.28
CA THR A 201 10.81 -6.91 -12.32
C THR A 201 10.45 -6.51 -13.74
N THR A 202 9.79 -7.43 -14.45
CA THR A 202 9.20 -7.17 -15.76
C THR A 202 7.68 -7.01 -15.61
N PRO A 203 7.07 -5.96 -16.17
CA PRO A 203 5.62 -5.80 -16.18
C PRO A 203 4.87 -7.06 -16.63
N GLY A 204 3.91 -7.52 -15.81
CA GLY A 204 2.99 -8.59 -16.18
C GLY A 204 3.42 -10.04 -15.87
N ARG A 205 4.58 -10.27 -15.24
CA ARG A 205 4.98 -11.60 -14.75
C ARG A 205 5.59 -11.52 -13.37
N ASP A 206 5.21 -12.47 -12.51
CA ASP A 206 5.83 -12.66 -11.20
C ASP A 206 7.33 -12.92 -11.31
N VAL A 207 8.06 -12.45 -10.30
CA VAL A 207 9.50 -12.58 -10.20
C VAL A 207 9.83 -13.95 -9.62
N LEU A 208 10.46 -14.81 -10.41
CA LEU A 208 11.03 -16.06 -9.94
C LEU A 208 12.39 -15.78 -9.31
N LEU A 209 12.46 -15.78 -7.98
CA LEU A 209 13.67 -15.43 -7.23
C LEU A 209 14.39 -16.69 -6.75
N GLY A 210 15.65 -16.82 -7.16
CA GLY A 210 16.58 -17.83 -6.65
C GLY A 210 17.89 -17.19 -6.22
N GLU A 211 18.55 -17.76 -5.20
CA GLU A 211 19.79 -17.22 -4.64
C GLU A 211 20.88 -17.05 -5.72
N GLU A 212 20.98 -17.98 -6.68
CA GLU A 212 21.95 -17.91 -7.79
C GLU A 212 21.84 -16.62 -8.62
N ARG A 213 20.63 -16.08 -8.80
CA ARG A 213 20.43 -14.80 -9.52
C ARG A 213 21.03 -13.64 -8.73
N ILE A 214 20.91 -13.69 -7.41
CA ILE A 214 21.40 -12.66 -6.49
C ILE A 214 22.92 -12.70 -6.41
N GLU A 215 23.50 -13.91 -6.33
CA GLU A 215 24.95 -14.11 -6.40
C GLU A 215 25.53 -13.60 -7.73
N GLY A 216 24.82 -13.82 -8.84
CA GLY A 216 25.16 -13.25 -10.14
C GLY A 216 25.26 -11.72 -10.10
N MET A 217 24.29 -11.04 -9.47
CA MET A 217 24.31 -9.58 -9.35
C MET A 217 25.36 -9.06 -8.37
N ARG A 218 25.71 -9.83 -7.31
CA ARG A 218 26.88 -9.53 -6.49
C ARG A 218 28.17 -9.54 -7.33
N ASN A 219 28.33 -10.52 -8.21
CA ASN A 219 29.50 -10.60 -9.08
C ASN A 219 29.54 -9.41 -10.07
N PHE A 220 28.37 -8.97 -10.56
CA PHE A 220 28.28 -7.74 -11.37
C PHE A 220 28.66 -6.48 -10.58
N ALA A 221 28.19 -6.32 -9.35
CA ALA A 221 28.61 -5.22 -8.48
C ALA A 221 30.14 -5.23 -8.25
N ASN A 222 30.74 -6.40 -8.05
CA ASN A 222 32.20 -6.55 -7.95
C ASN A 222 32.91 -6.17 -9.27
N LYS A 223 32.28 -6.38 -10.43
CA LYS A 223 32.83 -5.93 -11.72
C LYS A 223 32.88 -4.40 -11.81
N ILE A 224 31.83 -3.71 -11.37
CA ILE A 224 31.80 -2.24 -11.28
C ILE A 224 32.89 -1.76 -10.32
N TRP A 225 33.00 -2.38 -9.13
CA TRP A 225 34.05 -2.06 -8.17
C TRP A 225 35.46 -2.18 -8.76
N ASN A 226 35.75 -3.28 -9.47
CA ASN A 226 37.05 -3.48 -10.10
C ASN A 226 37.34 -2.45 -11.20
N ALA A 227 36.33 -2.04 -11.98
CA ALA A 227 36.49 -0.98 -12.98
C ALA A 227 36.79 0.38 -12.32
N SER A 228 36.03 0.76 -11.29
CA SER A 228 36.27 1.99 -10.54
C SER A 228 37.63 1.99 -9.85
N ARG A 229 38.01 0.88 -9.22
CA ARG A 229 39.32 0.70 -8.58
C ARG A 229 40.46 0.82 -9.60
N PHE A 230 40.30 0.22 -10.79
CA PHE A 230 41.28 0.36 -11.85
C PHE A 230 41.47 1.83 -12.27
N ILE A 231 40.39 2.59 -12.46
CA ILE A 231 40.47 4.02 -12.79
C ILE A 231 41.18 4.77 -11.66
N LEU A 232 40.75 4.61 -10.41
CA LEU A 232 41.32 5.30 -9.25
C LEU A 232 42.81 4.98 -9.04
N MET A 233 43.25 3.75 -9.33
CA MET A 233 44.67 3.39 -9.23
C MET A 233 45.54 4.06 -10.31
N ASN A 234 44.96 4.43 -11.45
CA ASN A 234 45.69 5.01 -12.58
C ASN A 234 45.55 6.54 -12.67
N VAL A 235 44.58 7.11 -11.97
CA VAL A 235 44.51 8.56 -11.73
C VAL A 235 45.22 8.83 -10.41
N GLY A 236 46.49 9.25 -10.48
CA GLY A 236 47.27 9.59 -9.27
C GLY A 236 46.62 10.71 -8.44
N ASP A 237 46.96 10.75 -7.15
CA ASP A 237 46.55 11.78 -6.18
C ASP A 237 46.96 13.19 -6.68
N GLY A 238 46.07 13.86 -7.44
CA GLY A 238 46.31 15.24 -7.89
C GLY A 238 46.19 15.52 -9.39
N LYS A 239 45.65 14.63 -10.22
CA LYS A 239 45.13 15.05 -11.54
C LYS A 239 43.67 15.46 -11.40
N ASP A 240 43.38 16.73 -11.67
CA ASP A 240 42.01 17.25 -11.76
C ASP A 240 41.21 16.41 -12.76
N LEU A 241 40.31 15.57 -12.24
CA LEU A 241 39.34 14.83 -13.02
C LEU A 241 38.13 15.73 -13.28
N THR A 242 38.34 16.87 -13.91
CA THR A 242 37.26 17.68 -14.46
C THR A 242 36.73 16.99 -15.70
N PHE A 243 35.73 16.14 -15.51
CA PHE A 243 34.93 15.60 -16.61
C PHE A 243 33.71 16.49 -16.81
N SER A 244 33.53 17.01 -18.02
CA SER A 244 32.27 17.63 -18.40
C SER A 244 31.34 16.53 -18.89
N VAL A 245 30.05 16.59 -18.52
CA VAL A 245 29.04 15.63 -19.00
C VAL A 245 28.96 15.62 -20.54
N ARG A 246 29.42 16.69 -21.22
CA ARG A 246 29.51 16.76 -22.69
C ARG A 246 30.62 15.88 -23.28
N ASP A 247 31.56 15.41 -22.47
CA ASP A 247 32.70 14.60 -22.92
C ASP A 247 32.36 13.11 -23.00
N PHE A 248 31.20 12.72 -22.48
CA PHE A 248 30.65 11.37 -22.62
C PHE A 248 29.60 11.39 -23.73
N ASP A 249 30.02 10.99 -24.94
CA ASP A 249 29.05 10.59 -25.97
C ASP A 249 28.47 9.23 -25.55
N LEU A 250 27.28 9.26 -24.97
CA LEU A 250 26.55 8.08 -24.51
C LEU A 250 25.58 7.54 -25.59
N ASN A 251 25.83 7.89 -26.85
CA ASN A 251 25.09 7.38 -28.01
C ASN A 251 25.76 6.13 -28.61
#